data_AF-A0A257HQ74-F1
#
_entry.id   AF-A0A257HQ74-F1
#
_cell.length_a   1.000
_cell.length_b   1.000
_cell.length_c   1.000
_cell.angle_alpha   90.00
_cell.angle_beta   90.00
_cell.angle_gamma   90.00
#
_symmetry.space_group_name_H-M   'P 1'
#
loop_
_entity.id
_entity.type
_entity.pdbx_description
1 polymer ?
#
loop_
_entity_poly.entity_id
_entity_poly.type
_entity_poly.pdbx_seq_one_letter_code
_entity_poly.pdbx_strand_id
1 'polypeptide(L)'
;MPERNEKGELPIPVEWRSIIYEIVEDIRNRDLRCREVLGCEIKVDPAGVDYIYRNVESYGDLLTRLSSKAWERSCYTWMGGHWELIVDLCTVTEGVSDLALFLDVRDLGKNYCFTVKSAFVP
;
A
#
# COMPACT_ATOMS: atom_id res chain seq x y z
N MET A 1 1.12 16.88 6.66
CA MET A 1 1.51 17.01 5.25
C MET A 1 2.87 16.36 5.07
N PRO A 2 2.92 15.25 4.34
CA PRO A 2 4.13 14.48 4.04
C PRO A 2 5.16 15.31 3.28
N GLU A 3 6.43 15.10 3.58
CA GLU A 3 7.52 15.84 2.95
C GLU A 3 7.64 15.46 1.47
N ARG A 4 7.94 16.45 0.62
CA ARG A 4 8.17 16.28 -0.81
C ARG A 4 9.68 16.23 -1.09
N ASN A 5 10.35 15.25 -0.50
CA ASN A 5 11.80 15.08 -0.62
C ASN A 5 12.14 14.20 -1.84
N GLU A 6 12.72 14.83 -2.87
CA GLU A 6 13.16 14.13 -4.10
C GLU A 6 14.45 13.32 -3.92
N LYS A 7 15.12 13.42 -2.76
CA LYS A 7 16.49 12.92 -2.55
C LYS A 7 16.59 11.75 -1.58
N GLY A 8 15.49 11.18 -1.12
CA GLY A 8 15.55 10.03 -0.22
C GLY A 8 14.21 9.41 0.14
N GLU A 9 14.31 8.16 0.59
CA GLU A 9 13.22 7.40 1.18
C GLU A 9 12.94 7.90 2.60
N LEU A 10 11.65 8.06 2.91
CA LEU A 10 11.17 8.52 4.21
C LEU A 10 10.17 7.52 4.79
N PRO A 11 10.02 7.45 6.12
CA PRO A 11 9.09 6.54 6.76
C PRO A 11 7.64 6.90 6.44
N ILE A 12 6.77 5.89 6.26
CA ILE A 12 5.34 6.11 5.99
C ILE A 12 4.68 6.98 7.09
N PRO A 13 4.09 8.14 6.73
CA PRO A 13 3.38 9.02 7.64
C PRO A 13 2.21 8.32 8.35
N VAL A 14 2.05 8.59 9.64
CA VAL A 14 0.95 8.01 10.45
C VAL A 14 -0.43 8.33 9.87
N GLU A 15 -0.58 9.52 9.26
CA GLU A 15 -1.82 9.98 8.62
C GLU A 15 -2.30 9.08 7.45
N TRP A 16 -1.41 8.30 6.82
CA TRP A 16 -1.77 7.38 5.73
C TRP A 16 -2.03 5.95 6.18
N ARG A 17 -1.53 5.56 7.36
CA ARG A 17 -1.53 4.15 7.80
C ARG A 17 -2.93 3.57 7.87
N SER A 18 -3.92 4.33 8.34
CA SER A 18 -5.32 3.88 8.41
C SER A 18 -5.89 3.51 7.04
N ILE A 19 -5.56 4.26 5.99
CA ILE A 19 -6.02 3.95 4.62
C ILE A 19 -5.30 2.71 4.09
N ILE A 20 -4.00 2.60 4.35
CA ILE A 20 -3.18 1.46 3.92
C ILE A 20 -3.67 0.17 4.61
N TYR A 21 -4.03 0.23 5.88
CA TYR A 21 -4.67 -0.90 6.58
C TYR A 21 -5.93 -1.38 5.86
N GLU A 22 -6.82 -0.45 5.48
CA GLU A 22 -8.05 -0.77 4.75
C GLU A 22 -7.78 -1.38 3.37
N ILE A 23 -6.78 -0.86 2.64
CA ILE A 23 -6.35 -1.45 1.36
C ILE A 23 -5.87 -2.90 1.55
N VAL A 24 -5.09 -3.16 2.60
CA VAL A 24 -4.61 -4.53 2.88
C VAL A 24 -5.76 -5.44 3.30
N GLU A 25 -6.74 -4.97 4.08
CA GLU A 25 -7.95 -5.76 4.38
C GLU A 25 -8.75 -6.07 3.10
N ASP A 26 -8.87 -5.12 2.17
CA ASP A 26 -9.55 -5.34 0.89
C ASP A 26 -8.81 -6.40 0.04
N ILE A 27 -7.47 -6.39 0.04
CA ILE A 27 -6.68 -7.43 -0.64
C ILE A 27 -6.93 -8.80 0.02
N ARG A 28 -6.90 -8.87 1.36
CA ARG A 28 -7.12 -10.11 2.12
C ARG A 28 -8.51 -10.71 1.87
N ASN A 29 -9.53 -9.86 1.80
CA ASN A 29 -10.93 -10.26 1.60
C ASN A 29 -11.31 -10.47 0.13
N ARG A 30 -10.37 -10.25 -0.80
CA ARG A 30 -10.62 -10.24 -2.25
C ARG A 30 -11.74 -9.25 -2.66
N ASP A 31 -11.82 -8.08 -2.01
CA ASP A 31 -12.78 -7.00 -2.29
C ASP A 31 -12.08 -5.69 -2.69
N LEU A 32 -10.92 -5.78 -3.34
CA LEU A 32 -10.15 -4.61 -3.76
C LEU A 32 -10.84 -3.93 -4.94
N ARG A 33 -11.34 -2.71 -4.72
CA ARG A 33 -12.09 -1.92 -5.70
C ARG A 33 -11.92 -0.42 -5.47
N CYS A 34 -12.30 0.37 -6.47
CA CYS A 34 -12.37 1.82 -6.30
C CYS A 34 -13.44 2.18 -5.27
N ARG A 35 -13.08 2.93 -4.22
CA ARG A 35 -13.99 3.38 -3.17
C ARG A 35 -13.42 4.58 -2.42
N GLU A 36 -14.27 5.26 -1.65
CA GLU A 36 -13.83 6.27 -0.70
C GLU A 36 -13.71 5.66 0.71
N VAL A 37 -12.63 5.99 1.41
CA VAL A 37 -12.36 5.53 2.78
C VAL A 37 -11.82 6.71 3.58
N LEU A 38 -12.50 7.06 4.68
CA LEU A 38 -12.14 8.18 5.57
C LEU A 38 -11.89 9.50 4.80
N GLY A 39 -12.67 9.75 3.74
CA GLY A 39 -12.53 10.93 2.87
C GLY A 39 -11.39 10.87 1.85
N CYS A 40 -10.59 9.79 1.84
CA CYS A 40 -9.56 9.55 0.83
C CYS A 40 -10.09 8.64 -0.29
N GLU A 41 -9.67 8.93 -1.52
CA GLU A 41 -10.01 8.09 -2.67
C GLU A 41 -9.06 6.89 -2.75
N ILE A 42 -9.58 5.68 -2.87
CA ILE A 42 -8.82 4.50 -3.27
C ILE A 42 -9.16 4.21 -4.74
N LYS A 43 -8.14 4.14 -5.59
CA LYS A 43 -8.24 3.81 -7.01
C LYS A 43 -7.46 2.55 -7.30
N VAL A 44 -8.05 1.69 -8.12
CA VAL A 44 -7.42 0.47 -8.61
C VAL A 44 -7.68 0.32 -10.10
N ASP A 45 -6.72 -0.23 -10.81
CA ASP A 45 -6.94 -0.71 -12.18
C ASP A 45 -7.54 -2.12 -12.09
N PRO A 46 -8.74 -2.39 -12.64
CA PRO A 46 -9.31 -3.74 -12.65
C PRO A 46 -8.36 -4.81 -13.20
N ALA A 47 -7.55 -4.49 -14.21
CA ALA A 47 -6.56 -5.42 -14.74
C ALA A 47 -5.40 -5.68 -13.75
N GLY A 48 -5.07 -4.67 -12.93
CA GLY A 48 -4.07 -4.76 -11.87
C GLY A 48 -4.53 -5.58 -10.66
N VAL A 49 -5.83 -5.56 -10.33
CA VAL A 49 -6.41 -6.31 -9.21
C VAL A 49 -6.19 -7.82 -9.38
N ASP A 50 -6.48 -8.38 -10.55
CA ASP A 50 -6.26 -9.79 -10.82
C ASP A 50 -4.78 -10.18 -10.71
N TYR A 51 -3.88 -9.29 -11.14
CA TYR A 51 -2.44 -9.50 -11.02
C TYR A 51 -1.98 -9.52 -9.55
N ILE A 52 -2.49 -8.59 -8.73
CA ILE A 52 -2.23 -8.55 -7.28
C ILE A 52 -2.65 -9.87 -6.63
N TYR A 53 -3.87 -10.34 -6.87
CA TYR A 53 -4.34 -11.58 -6.25
C TYR A 53 -3.54 -12.80 -6.68
N ARG A 54 -3.17 -12.90 -7.96
CA ARG A 54 -2.32 -13.99 -8.45
C ARG A 54 -0.95 -13.98 -7.79
N ASN A 55 -0.33 -12.82 -7.64
CA ASN A 55 1.00 -12.73 -7.02
C ASN A 55 0.95 -13.06 -5.52
N VAL A 56 -0.05 -12.55 -4.81
CA VAL A 56 -0.29 -12.88 -3.40
C VAL A 56 -0.52 -14.37 -3.23
N GLU A 57 -1.32 -14.99 -4.09
CA GLU A 57 -1.57 -16.43 -4.05
C GLU A 57 -0.32 -17.26 -4.42
N SER A 58 0.45 -16.79 -5.41
CA SER A 58 1.70 -17.43 -5.85
C SER A 58 2.82 -17.32 -4.81
N TYR A 59 2.73 -16.36 -3.88
CA TYR A 59 3.66 -16.23 -2.76
C TYR A 59 3.66 -17.49 -1.88
N GLY A 60 2.52 -18.20 -1.80
CA GLY A 60 2.41 -19.47 -1.09
C GLY A 60 2.19 -19.36 0.43
N ASP A 61 1.92 -18.15 0.96
CA ASP A 61 1.49 -17.93 2.34
C ASP A 61 0.29 -16.98 2.41
N LEU A 62 -0.47 -17.06 3.50
CA LEU A 62 -1.68 -16.27 3.71
C LEU A 62 -1.34 -14.89 4.27
N LEU A 63 -1.88 -13.85 3.62
CA LEU A 63 -1.79 -12.48 4.12
C LEU A 63 -2.55 -12.30 5.44
N THR A 64 -1.88 -11.64 6.39
CA THR A 64 -2.44 -11.19 7.66
C THR A 64 -2.56 -9.68 7.71
N ARG A 65 -3.14 -9.15 8.78
CA ARG A 65 -3.16 -7.70 9.03
C ARG A 65 -1.74 -7.19 9.15
N LEU A 66 -1.50 -5.98 8.65
CA LEU A 66 -0.21 -5.33 8.86
C LEU A 66 0.08 -5.22 10.37
N SER A 67 1.27 -5.65 10.77
CA SER A 67 1.75 -5.44 12.13
C SER A 67 2.37 -4.04 12.26
N SER A 68 2.58 -3.55 13.48
CA SER A 68 3.29 -2.28 13.67
C SER A 68 4.73 -2.31 13.15
N LYS A 69 5.34 -3.50 13.06
CA LYS A 69 6.72 -3.69 12.57
C LYS A 69 6.84 -3.48 11.06
N ALA A 70 5.76 -3.66 10.29
CA ALA A 70 5.78 -3.41 8.85
C ALA A 70 6.19 -1.96 8.52
N TRP A 71 5.81 -1.01 9.37
CA TRP A 71 6.13 0.40 9.19
C TRP A 71 7.62 0.74 9.38
N GLU A 72 8.41 -0.14 10.00
CA GLU A 72 9.86 0.06 10.18
C GLU A 72 10.63 -0.22 8.89
N ARG A 73 10.06 -1.05 8.00
CA ARG A 73 10.64 -1.41 6.70
C ARG A 73 9.96 -0.74 5.51
N SER A 74 8.76 -0.20 5.72
CA SER A 74 8.00 0.51 4.68
C SER A 74 8.45 1.95 4.51
N CYS A 75 8.55 2.41 3.27
CA CYS A 75 9.01 3.76 2.96
C CYS A 75 8.18 4.42 1.84
N TYR A 76 8.35 5.73 1.71
CA TYR A 76 7.84 6.48 0.56
C TYR A 76 8.92 7.39 -0.02
N THR A 77 8.77 7.71 -1.31
CA THR A 77 9.63 8.63 -2.05
C THR A 77 8.78 9.62 -2.83
N TRP A 78 9.17 10.89 -2.88
CA TRP A 78 8.48 11.90 -3.69
C TRP A 78 8.99 11.88 -5.13
N MET A 79 8.06 11.78 -6.09
CA MET A 79 8.33 11.60 -7.52
C MET A 79 7.96 12.83 -8.37
N GLY A 80 8.00 14.03 -7.80
CA GLY A 80 7.75 15.29 -8.53
C GLY A 80 6.27 15.63 -8.77
N GLY A 81 5.33 14.74 -8.43
CA GLY A 81 3.89 15.00 -8.54
C GLY A 81 3.00 14.07 -7.71
N HIS A 82 3.57 12.99 -7.18
CA HIS A 82 2.94 12.04 -6.28
C HIS A 82 4.03 11.43 -5.38
N TRP A 83 3.61 10.77 -4.31
CA TRP A 83 4.48 9.91 -3.53
C TRP A 83 4.33 8.47 -4.01
N GLU A 84 5.43 7.77 -4.24
CA GLU A 84 5.45 6.31 -4.36
C GLU A 84 5.71 5.71 -2.99
N LEU A 85 4.96 4.68 -2.64
CA LEU A 85 5.07 3.97 -1.36
C LEU A 85 5.38 2.50 -1.63
N ILE A 86 6.26 1.95 -0.81
CA ILE A 86 6.54 0.52 -0.70
C ILE A 86 6.16 0.11 0.72
N VAL A 87 5.17 -0.79 0.81
CA VAL A 87 4.65 -1.26 2.10
C VAL A 87 4.87 -2.75 2.21
N ASP A 88 5.72 -3.16 3.14
CA ASP A 88 5.95 -4.59 3.42
C ASP A 88 4.68 -5.22 3.99
N LEU A 89 4.23 -6.30 3.37
CA LEU A 89 3.05 -7.04 3.78
C LEU A 89 3.40 -8.03 4.89
N CYS A 90 2.35 -8.54 5.52
CA CYS A 90 2.48 -9.49 6.61
C CYS A 90 1.84 -10.82 6.24
N THR A 91 2.50 -11.93 6.57
CA THR A 91 2.01 -13.29 6.32
C THR A 91 1.96 -14.10 7.62
N VAL A 92 1.25 -15.23 7.61
CA VAL A 92 1.06 -16.06 8.81
C VAL A 92 2.38 -16.61 9.32
N THR A 93 3.27 -17.05 8.43
CA THR A 93 4.50 -17.74 8.81
C THR A 93 5.61 -16.76 9.19
N GLU A 94 5.74 -15.64 8.46
CA GLU A 94 6.91 -14.75 8.57
C GLU A 94 6.66 -13.53 9.45
N GLY A 95 5.40 -13.19 9.74
CA GLY A 95 5.09 -11.91 10.37
C GLY A 95 5.22 -10.79 9.35
N VAL A 96 6.41 -10.17 9.21
CA VAL A 96 6.68 -9.20 8.12
C VAL A 96 7.44 -9.93 7.02
N SER A 97 6.83 -10.08 5.84
CA SER A 97 7.37 -10.85 4.73
C SER A 97 8.16 -9.98 3.74
N ASP A 98 8.73 -10.62 2.71
CA ASP A 98 9.38 -9.92 1.59
C ASP A 98 8.39 -9.55 0.47
N LEU A 99 7.10 -9.84 0.66
CA LEU A 99 6.05 -9.42 -0.24
C LEU A 99 5.71 -7.95 0.01
N ALA A 100 5.85 -7.09 -0.99
CA ALA A 100 5.60 -5.65 -0.86
C ALA A 100 4.41 -5.20 -1.68
N LEU A 101 3.67 -4.23 -1.15
CA LEU A 101 2.58 -3.51 -1.80
C LEU A 101 3.08 -2.15 -2.29
N PHE A 102 2.81 -1.86 -3.55
CA PHE A 102 3.19 -0.62 -4.21
C PHE A 102 1.97 0.28 -4.39
N LEU A 103 2.07 1.52 -3.90
CA LEU A 103 1.00 2.52 -3.97
C LEU A 103 1.53 3.85 -4.50
N ASP A 104 0.70 4.57 -5.24
CA ASP A 104 0.91 5.99 -5.51
C ASP A 104 -0.05 6.82 -4.65
N VAL A 105 0.42 7.88 -4.02
CA VAL A 105 -0.41 8.83 -3.27
C VAL A 105 -0.34 10.21 -3.91
N ARG A 106 -1.49 10.80 -4.20
CA ARG A 106 -1.62 12.18 -4.70
C ARG A 106 -2.35 13.05 -3.70
N ASP A 107 -1.85 14.27 -3.54
CA ASP A 107 -2.48 15.33 -2.77
C ASP A 107 -3.65 15.94 -3.56
N LEU A 108 -4.86 15.92 -2.99
CA LEU A 108 -6.05 16.55 -3.55
C LEU A 108 -6.38 17.89 -2.84
N GLY A 109 -5.44 18.43 -2.06
CA GLY A 109 -5.56 19.66 -1.30
C GLY A 109 -6.27 19.51 0.05
N LYS A 110 -7.38 18.75 0.10
CA LYS A 110 -8.12 18.47 1.35
C LYS A 110 -7.87 17.06 1.90
N ASN A 111 -7.63 16.10 1.02
CA ASN A 111 -7.41 14.68 1.31
C ASN A 111 -6.44 14.10 0.29
N TYR A 112 -6.29 12.78 0.27
CA TYR A 112 -5.39 12.07 -0.63
C TYR A 112 -6.13 11.09 -1.55
N CYS A 113 -5.53 10.82 -2.71
CA CYS A 113 -5.90 9.73 -3.60
C CYS A 113 -4.81 8.66 -3.56
N PHE A 114 -5.14 7.47 -3.07
CA PHE A 114 -4.29 6.28 -3.07
C PHE A 114 -4.61 5.45 -4.31
N THR A 115 -3.59 5.19 -5.14
CA THR A 115 -3.71 4.30 -6.30
C THR A 115 -2.95 3.02 -6.00
N VAL A 116 -3.63 1.89 -6.00
CA VAL A 116 -2.99 0.58 -5.80
C VAL A 116 -2.39 0.12 -7.13
N LYS A 117 -1.09 -0.16 -7.13
CA LYS A 117 -0.32 -0.46 -8.35
C LYS A 117 -0.11 -1.95 -8.53
N SER A 118 0.46 -2.59 -7.53
CA SER A 118 0.83 -4.01 -7.58
C SER A 118 1.20 -4.52 -6.18
N ALA A 119 1.27 -5.83 -6.04
CA ALA A 119 1.87 -6.49 -4.89
C ALA A 119 2.73 -7.65 -5.39
N PHE A 120 4.02 -7.67 -5.05
CA PHE A 120 4.98 -8.68 -5.48
C PHE A 120 6.26 -8.61 -4.62
N VAL A 121 7.14 -9.60 -4.79
CA VAL A 121 8.46 -9.60 -4.16
C VAL A 121 9.42 -8.78 -5.05
N PRO A 122 9.95 -7.63 -4.57
CA PRO A 122 10.77 -6.72 -5.38
C PRO A 122 12.09 -7.29 -5.92
#